data_AF-A0A9D2BZ54-F1
#
_entry.id   AF-A0A9D2BZ54-F1
#
_cell.length_a   1.000
_cell.length_b   1.000
_cell.length_c   1.000
_cell.angle_alpha   90.00
_cell.angle_beta   90.00
_cell.angle_gamma   90.00
#
_symmetry.space_group_name_H-M   'P 1'
#
loop_
_entity.id
_entity.type
_entity.pdbx_description
1 polymer ?
#
loop_
_entity_poly.entity_id
_entity_poly.type
_entity_poly.pdbx_seq_one_letter_code
_entity_poly.pdbx_strand_id
1 'polypeptide(L)'
;MGIKRTIKRNAAADDILLEDAFAEFIAEKEAHNLSAATIHSYEASFQKFKGFMGDNNTGSTVEIASIYKWIAIMKQDGIKHVSINHYLRDVRAFLYWCMDADRAYISPPFKIELLKGQEEVLKTYTEEEQEALIEKPRRNASFAEWRTW
;
A
#
# COMPACT_ATOMS: atom_id res chain seq x y z
N MET A 1 32.64 -5.23 -12.12
CA MET A 1 33.08 -4.93 -10.74
C MET A 1 32.31 -3.69 -10.29
N GLY A 2 31.12 -3.87 -9.71
CA GLY A 2 30.21 -2.78 -9.39
C GLY A 2 30.65 -2.06 -8.12
N ILE A 3 30.78 -0.74 -8.19
CA ILE A 3 31.13 0.10 -7.04
C ILE A 3 29.99 0.02 -6.02
N LYS A 4 30.21 -0.73 -4.93
CA LYS A 4 29.34 -0.69 -3.76
C LYS A 4 29.55 0.66 -3.07
N ARG A 5 28.65 1.61 -3.29
CA ARG A 5 28.57 2.82 -2.46
C ARG A 5 27.97 2.42 -1.12
N THR A 6 28.81 2.02 -0.18
CA THR A 6 28.39 1.86 1.22
C THR A 6 28.34 3.25 1.85
N ILE A 7 27.14 3.81 1.95
CA ILE A 7 26.89 4.99 2.80
C ILE A 7 26.90 4.48 4.24
N LYS A 8 28.03 4.63 4.93
CA LYS A 8 28.09 4.46 6.38
C LYS A 8 27.47 5.71 7.01
N ARG A 9 26.22 5.63 7.48
CA ARG A 9 25.64 6.66 8.35
C ARG A 9 26.16 6.43 9.77
N ASN A 10 26.73 7.48 10.36
CA ASN A 10 27.35 7.44 11.68
C ASN A 10 26.30 7.21 12.78
N ALA A 11 26.68 6.42 13.77
CA ALA A 11 25.92 6.16 14.99
C ALA A 11 25.84 7.42 15.87
N ALA A 12 24.84 8.24 15.62
CA ALA A 12 24.23 9.16 16.56
C ALA A 12 22.80 9.43 16.06
N ALA A 13 21.82 9.40 16.95
CA ALA A 13 20.40 9.50 16.65
C ALA A 13 20.01 10.88 16.09
N ASP A 14 20.32 11.13 14.81
CA ASP A 14 19.63 12.12 14.00
C ASP A 14 18.36 11.45 13.48
N ASP A 15 17.25 11.76 14.14
CA ASP A 15 15.94 11.21 13.86
C ASP A 15 15.51 11.58 12.43
N ILE A 16 15.56 10.61 11.52
CA ILE A 16 15.22 10.84 10.10
C ILE A 16 13.72 11.12 9.98
N LEU A 17 13.37 12.15 9.20
CA LEU A 17 11.98 12.40 8.85
C LEU A 17 11.45 11.20 8.05
N LEU A 18 10.20 10.80 8.32
CA LEU A 18 9.58 9.71 7.59
C LEU A 18 9.51 9.99 6.08
N GLU A 19 9.39 11.25 5.69
CA GLU A 19 9.40 11.67 4.28
C GLU A 19 10.75 11.42 3.61
N ASP A 20 11.85 11.75 4.28
CA ASP A 20 13.20 11.48 3.77
C ASP A 20 13.47 9.98 3.69
N ALA A 21 13.09 9.24 4.74
CA ALA A 21 13.19 7.77 4.75
C ALA A 21 12.34 7.14 3.64
N PHE A 22 11.16 7.70 3.36
CA PHE A 22 10.29 7.22 2.30
C PHE A 22 10.85 7.51 0.91
N ALA A 23 11.49 8.67 0.70
CA ALA A 23 12.18 8.96 -0.55
C ALA A 23 13.33 7.97 -0.81
N GLU A 24 14.12 7.63 0.22
CA GLU A 24 15.15 6.59 0.13
C GLU A 24 14.56 5.21 -0.19
N PHE A 25 13.42 4.87 0.44
CA PHE A 25 12.70 3.63 0.17
C PHE A 25 12.23 3.54 -1.29
N ILE A 26 11.61 4.59 -1.83
CA ILE A 26 11.13 4.61 -3.22
C ILE A 26 12.30 4.53 -4.21
N ALA A 27 13.38 5.28 -3.98
CA ALA A 27 14.57 5.21 -4.83
C ALA A 27 15.17 3.79 -4.87
N GLU A 28 15.16 3.07 -3.75
CA GLU A 28 15.57 1.65 -3.71
C GLU A 28 14.60 0.76 -4.51
N LYS A 29 13.28 0.96 -4.38
CA LYS A 29 12.27 0.20 -5.13
C LYS A 29 12.36 0.44 -6.65
N GLU A 30 12.62 1.67 -7.07
CA GLU A 30 12.87 2.01 -8.47
C GLU A 30 14.11 1.31 -9.01
N ALA A 31 15.22 1.32 -8.24
CA ALA A 31 16.44 0.62 -8.62
C ALA A 31 16.26 -0.90 -8.78
N HIS A 32 15.28 -1.48 -8.09
CA HIS A 32 14.90 -2.89 -8.21
C HIS A 32 13.90 -3.18 -9.35
N ASN A 33 13.61 -2.22 -10.25
CA ASN A 33 12.69 -2.36 -11.38
C ASN A 33 11.26 -2.77 -10.96
N LEU A 34 10.74 -2.25 -9.84
CA LEU A 34 9.32 -2.41 -9.54
C LEU A 34 8.45 -1.66 -10.56
N SER A 35 7.22 -2.13 -10.74
CA SER A 35 6.27 -1.48 -11.65
C SER A 35 5.88 -0.08 -11.13
N ALA A 36 5.66 0.86 -12.05
CA ALA A 36 5.20 2.21 -11.72
C ALA A 36 3.88 2.21 -10.93
N ALA A 37 2.99 1.25 -11.20
CA ALA A 37 1.75 1.08 -10.45
C ALA A 37 2.00 0.71 -8.98
N THR A 38 3.04 -0.08 -8.69
CA THR A 38 3.40 -0.45 -7.32
C THR A 38 3.99 0.74 -6.56
N ILE A 39 4.85 1.54 -7.21
CA ILE A 39 5.39 2.78 -6.63
C ILE A 39 4.26 3.74 -6.29
N HIS A 40 3.33 3.94 -7.21
CA HIS A 40 2.17 4.79 -6.98
C HIS A 40 1.31 4.30 -5.79
N SER A 41 1.13 2.98 -5.65
CA SER A 41 0.46 2.38 -4.49
C SER A 41 1.15 2.75 -3.19
N TYR A 42 2.48 2.60 -3.12
CA TYR A 42 3.26 2.98 -1.94
C TYR A 42 3.11 4.47 -1.62
N GLU A 43 3.23 5.34 -2.63
CA GLU A 43 3.09 6.78 -2.46
C GLU A 43 1.71 7.16 -1.91
N ALA A 44 0.63 6.64 -2.52
CA ALA A 44 -0.74 6.91 -2.08
C ALA A 44 -0.99 6.44 -0.64
N SER A 45 -0.54 5.23 -0.32
CA SER A 45 -0.64 4.65 1.02
C SER A 45 0.18 5.44 2.05
N PHE A 46 1.40 5.88 1.69
CA PHE A 46 2.25 6.69 2.54
C PHE A 46 1.67 8.08 2.79
N GLN A 47 1.14 8.76 1.76
CA GLN A 47 0.51 10.07 1.95
C GLN A 47 -0.68 10.01 2.89
N LYS A 48 -1.50 8.95 2.80
CA LYS A 48 -2.61 8.72 3.73
C LYS A 48 -2.12 8.51 5.17
N PHE A 49 -1.03 7.77 5.34
CA PHE A 49 -0.41 7.54 6.65
C PHE A 49 0.24 8.80 7.22
N LYS A 50 0.99 9.55 6.40
CA LYS A 50 1.58 10.86 6.75
C LYS A 50 0.50 11.83 7.21
N GLY A 51 -0.61 11.94 6.46
CA GLY A 51 -1.74 12.79 6.85
C GLY A 51 -2.37 12.43 8.20
N PHE A 52 -2.31 11.15 8.61
CA PHE A 52 -2.74 10.72 9.94
C PHE A 52 -1.73 11.09 11.03
N MET A 53 -0.45 10.86 10.78
CA MET A 53 0.62 11.15 11.75
C MET A 53 0.82 12.66 11.93
N GLY A 54 0.55 13.46 10.90
CA GLY A 54 0.84 14.90 10.82
C GLY A 54 2.20 15.20 10.18
N ASP A 55 2.62 16.45 10.23
CA ASP A 55 3.91 16.88 9.70
C ASP A 55 5.06 16.64 10.68
N ASN A 56 6.29 16.56 10.16
CA ASN A 56 7.53 16.42 10.93
C ASN A 56 7.64 15.15 11.78
N ASN A 57 6.94 14.08 11.39
CA ASN A 57 7.09 12.78 12.04
C ASN A 57 8.39 12.12 11.59
N THR A 58 9.03 11.49 12.56
CA THR A 58 10.32 10.84 12.40
C THR A 58 10.21 9.35 12.72
N GLY A 59 11.23 8.58 12.36
CA GLY A 59 11.27 7.15 12.66
C GLY A 59 11.02 6.83 14.14
N SER A 60 11.54 7.65 15.06
CA SER A 60 11.37 7.45 16.51
C SER A 60 9.95 7.72 17.02
N THR A 61 9.13 8.46 16.28
CA THR A 61 7.72 8.74 16.64
C THR A 61 6.77 7.61 16.25
N VAL A 62 7.21 6.68 15.40
CA VAL A 62 6.37 5.61 14.90
C VAL A 62 6.40 4.43 15.85
N GLU A 63 5.27 4.21 16.53
CA GLU A 63 5.04 3.06 17.39
C GLU A 63 3.90 2.19 16.86
N ILE A 64 3.85 0.93 17.34
CA ILE A 64 2.73 0.04 17.05
C ILE A 64 1.37 0.63 17.48
N ALA A 65 1.36 1.45 18.54
CA ALA A 65 0.17 2.16 19.00
C ALA A 65 -0.37 3.15 17.95
N SER A 66 0.51 3.82 17.21
CA SER A 66 0.13 4.72 16.12
C SER A 66 -0.55 3.95 14.98
N ILE A 67 -0.08 2.74 14.68
CA ILE A 67 -0.73 1.87 13.68
C ILE A 67 -2.13 1.45 14.13
N TYR A 68 -2.32 1.08 15.40
CA TYR A 68 -3.65 0.74 15.91
C TYR A 68 -4.61 1.92 15.91
N LYS A 69 -4.14 3.12 16.25
CA LYS A 69 -4.93 4.36 16.15
C LYS A 69 -5.34 4.65 14.71
N TRP A 70 -4.41 4.50 13.76
CA TRP A 70 -4.70 4.68 12.35
C TRP A 70 -5.77 3.70 11.83
N ILE A 71 -5.65 2.42 12.19
CA ILE A 71 -6.65 1.39 11.88
C ILE A 71 -8.02 1.75 12.47
N ALA A 72 -8.06 2.24 13.72
CA ALA A 72 -9.30 2.62 14.38
C ALA A 72 -10.01 3.78 13.66
N ILE A 73 -9.26 4.80 13.24
CA ILE A 73 -9.81 5.93 12.48
C ILE A 73 -10.34 5.46 11.13
N MET A 74 -9.57 4.67 10.38
CA MET A 74 -10.04 4.13 9.09
C MET A 74 -11.32 3.29 9.23
N LYS A 75 -11.47 2.57 10.34
CA LYS A 75 -12.71 1.84 10.65
C LYS A 75 -13.87 2.78 10.97
N GLN A 76 -13.62 3.87 11.72
CA GLN A 76 -14.63 4.89 12.01
C GLN A 76 -15.09 5.62 10.74
N ASP A 77 -14.18 5.85 9.80
CA ASP A 77 -14.46 6.41 8.47
C ASP A 77 -15.23 5.45 7.55
N GLY A 78 -15.54 4.23 8.01
CA GLY A 78 -16.27 3.23 7.23
C GLY A 78 -15.47 2.60 6.09
N ILE A 79 -14.14 2.70 6.12
CA ILE A 79 -13.28 2.10 5.09
C ILE A 79 -13.37 0.58 5.20
N LYS A 80 -13.61 -0.09 4.05
CA LYS A 80 -13.67 -1.55 3.97
C LYS A 80 -12.37 -2.19 4.46
N HIS A 81 -12.48 -3.34 5.13
CA HIS A 81 -11.33 -4.07 5.66
C HIS A 81 -10.29 -4.42 4.58
N VAL A 82 -10.73 -4.69 3.33
CA VAL A 82 -9.85 -4.99 2.19
C VAL A 82 -8.96 -3.79 1.88
N SER A 83 -9.54 -2.59 1.82
CA SER A 83 -8.82 -1.34 1.59
C SER A 83 -7.90 -1.00 2.75
N ILE A 84 -8.34 -1.20 3.99
CA ILE A 84 -7.46 -1.03 5.16
C ILE A 84 -6.25 -1.97 5.06
N ASN A 85 -6.46 -3.24 4.72
CA ASN A 85 -5.38 -4.20 4.55
C ASN A 85 -4.47 -3.86 3.36
N HIS A 86 -4.99 -3.23 2.31
CA HIS A 86 -4.16 -2.72 1.22
C HIS A 86 -3.19 -1.64 1.73
N TYR A 87 -3.72 -0.58 2.36
CA TYR A 87 -2.90 0.48 2.97
C TYR A 87 -1.90 -0.07 4.00
N LEU A 88 -2.33 -1.02 4.84
CA LEU A 88 -1.47 -1.65 5.83
C LEU A 88 -0.33 -2.45 5.19
N ARG A 89 -0.56 -3.16 4.09
CA ARG A 89 0.51 -3.92 3.40
C ARG A 89 1.58 -2.98 2.85
N ASP A 90 1.14 -1.89 2.23
CA ASP A 90 2.05 -0.90 1.62
C ASP A 90 2.88 -0.19 2.69
N VAL A 91 2.23 0.34 3.73
CA VAL A 91 2.92 1.00 4.84
C VAL A 91 3.78 0.02 5.62
N ARG A 92 3.33 -1.23 5.81
CA ARG A 92 4.14 -2.27 6.47
C ARG A 92 5.42 -2.55 5.70
N ALA A 93 5.39 -2.59 4.36
CA ALA A 93 6.60 -2.79 3.57
C ALA A 93 7.63 -1.68 3.81
N PHE A 94 7.17 -0.43 3.86
CA PHE A 94 8.00 0.72 4.20
C PHE A 94 8.51 0.67 5.65
N LEU A 95 7.63 0.48 6.64
CA LEU A 95 8.02 0.47 8.05
C LEU A 95 8.98 -0.68 8.38
N TYR A 96 8.80 -1.85 7.77
CA TYR A 96 9.72 -2.97 7.95
C TYR A 96 11.07 -2.70 7.30
N TRP A 97 11.09 -1.98 6.17
CA TRP A 97 12.33 -1.52 5.56
C TRP A 97 13.07 -0.52 6.45
N CYS A 98 12.36 0.35 7.16
CA CYS A 98 12.92 1.27 8.17
C CYS A 98 13.46 0.54 9.42
N MET A 99 12.86 -0.61 9.78
CA MET A 99 13.28 -1.45 10.91
C MET A 99 14.46 -2.37 10.59
N ASP A 100 14.89 -2.44 9.33
CA ASP A 100 16.00 -3.28 8.91
C ASP A 100 17.28 -2.91 9.70
N ALA A 101 18.06 -3.92 10.08
CA ALA A 101 19.20 -3.78 10.97
C ALA A 101 20.28 -2.84 10.41
N ASP A 102 20.39 -2.75 9.08
CA ASP A 102 21.35 -1.87 8.41
C ASP A 102 20.96 -0.38 8.51
N ARG A 103 19.67 -0.06 8.65
CA ARG A 103 19.14 1.31 8.66
C ARG A 103 18.79 1.76 10.08
N ALA A 104 18.06 0.91 10.81
CA ALA A 104 17.59 1.12 12.17
C ALA A 104 16.89 2.47 12.39
N TYR A 105 16.14 2.95 11.39
CA TYR A 105 15.37 4.21 11.47
C TYR A 105 14.22 4.09 12.47
N ILE A 106 13.67 2.89 12.65
CA ILE A 106 12.67 2.58 13.65
C ILE A 106 13.24 1.49 14.56
N SER A 107 13.41 1.82 15.84
CA SER A 107 13.88 0.90 16.86
C SER A 107 13.14 1.16 18.18
N PRO A 108 12.60 0.13 18.85
CA PRO A 108 12.70 -1.30 18.53
C PRO A 108 11.79 -1.73 17.36
N PRO A 109 12.12 -2.83 16.64
CA PRO A 109 11.26 -3.37 15.60
C PRO A 109 9.95 -3.89 16.20
N PHE A 110 8.87 -3.75 15.45
CA PHE A 110 7.55 -4.25 15.85
C PHE A 110 6.85 -4.95 14.70
N LYS A 111 5.87 -5.80 15.05
CA LYS A 111 5.12 -6.59 14.08
C LYS A 111 3.76 -5.95 13.79
N ILE A 112 3.47 -5.73 12.52
CA ILE A 112 2.18 -5.21 12.06
C ILE A 112 1.31 -6.38 11.58
N GLU A 113 0.16 -6.56 12.22
CA GLU A 113 -0.82 -7.58 11.86
C GLU A 113 -1.91 -7.01 10.95
N LEU A 114 -2.31 -7.80 9.95
CA LEU A 114 -3.40 -7.44 9.06
C LEU A 114 -4.74 -7.77 9.71
N LEU A 115 -5.78 -7.03 9.34
CA LEU A 115 -7.13 -7.31 9.79
C LEU A 115 -7.61 -8.64 9.22
N LYS A 116 -8.18 -9.49 10.08
CA LYS A 116 -8.95 -10.65 9.64
C LYS A 116 -10.25 -10.14 9.02
N GLY A 117 -10.34 -10.23 7.71
CA GLY A 117 -11.54 -9.89 6.94
C GLY A 117 -12.38 -11.13 6.69
N GLN A 118 -13.70 -10.94 6.60
CA GLN A 118 -14.59 -11.91 5.98
C GLN A 118 -14.52 -11.64 4.47
N GLU A 119 -14.14 -12.63 3.66
CA GLU A 119 -14.15 -12.47 2.20
C GLU A 119 -15.58 -12.15 1.75
N GLU A 120 -15.79 -10.95 1.21
CA GLU A 120 -16.99 -10.68 0.43
C GLU A 120 -16.86 -11.51 -0.84
N VAL A 121 -17.68 -12.56 -0.95
CA VAL A 121 -17.79 -13.34 -2.20
C VAL A 121 -18.21 -12.34 -3.28
N LEU A 122 -17.31 -12.07 -4.22
CA LEU A 122 -17.64 -11.25 -5.39
C LEU A 122 -18.85 -11.89 -6.07
N LYS A 123 -19.87 -11.08 -6.38
CA LYS A 123 -21.01 -11.57 -7.15
C LYS A 123 -20.51 -12.01 -8.52
N THR A 124 -20.44 -13.31 -8.73
CA THR A 124 -20.18 -13.90 -10.04
C THR A 124 -21.43 -13.77 -10.90
N TYR A 125 -21.26 -13.69 -12.22
CA TYR A 125 -22.39 -13.77 -13.14
C TYR A 125 -23.17 -15.07 -12.90
N THR A 126 -24.49 -14.97 -12.79
CA THR A 126 -25.36 -16.15 -12.81
C THR A 126 -25.34 -16.79 -14.20
N GLU A 127 -25.81 -18.03 -14.31
CA GLU A 127 -25.87 -18.72 -15.60
C GLU A 127 -26.73 -17.94 -16.61
N GLU A 128 -27.84 -17.33 -16.14
CA GLU A 128 -28.69 -16.48 -16.98
C GLU A 128 -27.99 -15.18 -17.41
N GLU A 129 -27.23 -14.54 -16.52
CA GLU A 129 -26.44 -13.35 -16.85
C GLU A 129 -25.31 -13.70 -17.86
N GLN A 130 -24.73 -14.90 -17.76
CA GLN A 130 -23.73 -15.39 -18.72
C GLN A 130 -24.35 -15.70 -20.08
N GLU A 131 -25.48 -16.38 -20.13
CA GLU A 131 -26.20 -16.66 -21.39
C GLU A 131 -26.58 -15.35 -22.10
N ALA A 132 -27.08 -14.36 -21.36
CA ALA A 132 -27.42 -13.05 -21.92
C ALA A 132 -26.19 -12.30 -22.49
N LEU A 133 -25.01 -12.46 -21.89
CA LEU A 133 -23.77 -11.85 -22.41
C LEU A 133 -23.28 -12.48 -23.72
N ILE A 134 -23.56 -13.78 -23.92
CA ILE A 134 -23.08 -14.53 -25.09
C ILE A 134 -24.17 -14.60 -26.19
N GLU A 135 -25.42 -14.24 -25.86
CA GLU A 135 -26.54 -14.25 -26.79
C GLU A 135 -26.26 -13.37 -28.00
N LYS A 136 -26.29 -13.99 -29.18
CA LYS A 136 -26.07 -13.29 -30.44
C LYS A 136 -27.21 -12.30 -30.71
N PRO A 137 -26.92 -11.04 -31.09
CA PRO A 137 -27.95 -10.07 -31.43
C PRO A 137 -28.89 -10.56 -32.53
N ARG A 138 -30.16 -10.21 -32.42
CA ARG A 138 -31.18 -10.55 -33.44
C ARG A 138 -30.81 -9.89 -34.77
N ARG A 139 -31.27 -10.47 -35.88
CA ARG A 139 -30.99 -9.93 -37.24
C ARG A 139 -31.48 -8.49 -37.46
N ASN A 140 -32.50 -8.07 -36.72
CA ASN A 140 -33.05 -6.73 -36.72
C ASN A 140 -32.53 -5.84 -35.57
N ALA A 141 -31.54 -6.31 -34.81
CA ALA A 141 -30.91 -5.54 -33.75
C ALA A 141 -30.18 -4.31 -34.30
N SER A 142 -30.02 -3.30 -33.46
CA SER A 142 -29.36 -2.06 -33.83
C SER A 142 -27.88 -2.29 -34.14
N PHE A 143 -27.28 -1.39 -34.93
CA PHE A 143 -25.83 -1.43 -35.16
C PHE A 143 -25.04 -1.34 -33.84
N ALA A 144 -25.55 -0.63 -32.83
CA ALA A 144 -24.91 -0.51 -31.53
C ALA A 144 -24.87 -1.85 -30.78
N GLU A 145 -25.94 -2.65 -30.82
CA GLU A 145 -25.95 -4.00 -30.26
C GLU A 145 -24.98 -4.93 -30.99
N TRP A 146 -24.99 -4.92 -32.32
CA TRP A 146 -24.05 -5.70 -33.14
C TRP A 146 -22.58 -5.31 -32.95
N ARG A 147 -22.30 -4.06 -32.59
CA ARG A 147 -20.94 -3.58 -32.28
C ARG A 147 -20.47 -3.98 -30.88
N THR A 148 -21.40 -4.13 -29.95
CA THR A 148 -21.09 -4.39 -28.53
C THR A 148 -20.95 -5.88 -28.25
N TRP A 149 -21.59 -6.74 -29.05
CA TRP A 149 -21.33 -8.18 -29.14
C TRP A 149 -20.00 -8.47 -29.83
#